data_AF-A0A932R4S7-F1
#
_entry.id   AF-A0A932R4S7-F1
#
_cell.length_a   1.000
_cell.length_b   1.000
_cell.length_c   1.000
_cell.angle_alpha   90.00
_cell.angle_beta   90.00
_cell.angle_gamma   90.00
#
_symmetry.space_group_name_H-M   'P 1'
#
loop_
_entity.id
_entity.type
_entity.pdbx_description
1 polymer ?
#
loop_
_entity_poly.entity_id
_entity_poly.type
_entity_poly.pdbx_seq_one_letter_code
_entity_poly.pdbx_strand_id
1 'polypeptide(L)'
;MKLRLMVLTGILFALSGCSTQTRSSQIIPDEIGSYFNHPLAGIEHDFHDYINQSKTFLPVLRGLIQNAIESLDLALFSITLPEVIEDLNSACSRGIAVRIVTELDSALSQHLSSCIKIRFAQNDRLMHDKFMIVDHQKVWTGSANWTEGSFYNDDNDGLLITNQAFAQAYLSEFDEMFAKQRFGKKKQNNSREHFEVAAHPVEVYFSPSDHPRRRLLELINGAQKSIELAIYSLTDNDIANALKDALKRGVRIDALWDFQSDEKCQFSEADDFSKQGIGTVEAGPGLLHHKFAIIDGEIVITGSTNWSVSGFDYNDENLVIIHSQELAQSYQTRFDELREDADTFSKNPNQPPRLEVRHFDIVPGAALVQWRPQDLNVVEQYEICRTRQLNQSACEKSSTLPGWAWYFLDRGVVPNERYFYRVRSIVGDRKSAYSNPYETVIPSGSSVTLDQEDTERDFQENQNKQITTQILVDNVYVSSNGNLFLNSGEDFKSDLSAFIPGCALERFNGSGLDLFALKGKRIEVSGELQEYNGPEIVVTSPWQIRVVDNSL
;
A
#
# COMPACT_ATOMS: atom_id res chain seq x y z
N MET A 1 -49.30 72.15 29.03
CA MET A 1 -50.34 72.40 28.01
C MET A 1 -50.31 71.23 27.02
N LYS A 2 -51.37 70.39 27.04
CA LYS A 2 -51.81 69.46 25.97
C LYS A 2 -50.83 68.35 25.52
N LEU A 3 -51.20 67.08 25.29
CA LEU A 3 -52.45 66.33 25.41
C LEU A 3 -52.14 64.86 25.00
N ARG A 4 -52.54 63.86 25.83
CA ARG A 4 -53.07 62.50 25.47
C ARG A 4 -52.17 61.51 24.66
N LEU A 5 -52.23 60.18 24.76
CA LEU A 5 -53.20 59.21 25.32
C LEU A 5 -52.55 57.81 25.48
N MET A 6 -52.95 57.10 26.56
CA MET A 6 -53.14 55.63 26.81
C MET A 6 -52.32 54.58 26.03
N VAL A 7 -51.53 53.69 26.66
CA VAL A 7 -51.82 52.55 27.58
C VAL A 7 -52.60 51.40 26.92
N LEU A 8 -51.95 50.24 26.70
CA LEU A 8 -52.24 48.88 27.25
C LEU A 8 -51.36 47.84 26.51
N THR A 9 -50.29 47.33 27.14
CA THR A 9 -50.12 45.96 27.73
C THR A 9 -50.03 44.78 26.77
N GLY A 10 -48.88 44.10 26.83
CA GLY A 10 -48.64 42.73 26.38
C GLY A 10 -47.28 42.25 26.90
N ILE A 11 -47.32 41.40 27.92
CA ILE A 11 -46.22 40.89 28.76
C ILE A 11 -45.42 39.82 27.97
N LEU A 12 -44.08 39.80 28.07
CA LEU A 12 -43.25 38.67 28.56
C LEU A 12 -41.78 38.76 28.08
N PHE A 13 -40.87 38.70 29.05
CA PHE A 13 -39.49 38.20 29.03
C PHE A 13 -38.79 37.99 27.68
N ALA A 14 -37.80 38.84 27.38
CA ALA A 14 -36.64 38.48 26.58
C ALA A 14 -35.37 38.85 27.36
N LEU A 15 -35.02 38.02 28.33
CA LEU A 15 -33.69 38.00 28.93
C LEU A 15 -32.71 37.45 27.88
N SER A 16 -31.68 38.24 27.58
CA SER A 16 -30.32 37.80 27.27
C SER A 16 -30.17 36.41 26.62
N GLY A 17 -30.38 36.36 25.31
CA GLY A 17 -29.90 35.28 24.44
C GLY A 17 -28.84 35.84 23.49
N CYS A 18 -27.73 36.33 24.03
CA CYS A 18 -26.54 36.50 23.21
C CYS A 18 -26.07 35.06 22.91
N SER A 19 -26.47 34.51 21.76
CA SER A 19 -25.91 33.26 21.28
C SER A 19 -24.47 33.54 20.92
N THR A 20 -23.58 33.42 21.90
CA THR A 20 -22.22 33.00 21.62
C THR A 20 -22.36 31.68 20.88
N GLN A 21 -22.27 31.73 19.55
CA GLN A 21 -21.76 30.59 18.81
C GLN A 21 -20.38 30.34 19.41
N THR A 22 -20.33 29.45 20.40
CA THR A 22 -19.15 28.66 20.67
C THR A 22 -18.77 28.09 19.33
N ARG A 23 -17.77 28.70 18.68
CA ARG A 23 -16.91 27.98 17.76
C ARG A 23 -16.61 26.69 18.50
N SER A 24 -17.04 25.55 17.95
CA SER A 24 -16.56 24.28 18.48
C SER A 24 -15.05 24.43 18.54
N SER A 25 -14.50 24.18 19.72
CA SER A 25 -13.07 23.95 19.86
C SER A 25 -12.79 22.71 19.02
N GLN A 26 -12.54 22.91 17.72
CA GLN A 26 -11.94 21.89 16.89
C GLN A 26 -10.62 21.55 17.58
N ILE A 27 -10.55 20.34 18.11
CA ILE A 27 -9.36 19.76 18.72
C ILE A 27 -8.28 19.87 17.64
N ILE A 28 -7.37 20.83 17.78
CA ILE A 28 -6.12 20.81 17.04
C ILE A 28 -5.34 19.67 17.72
N PRO A 29 -5.05 18.56 17.02
CA PRO A 29 -4.44 17.39 17.62
C PRO A 29 -3.02 17.73 18.09
N ASP A 30 -2.54 16.91 19.02
CA ASP A 30 -1.27 17.00 19.73
C ASP A 30 -0.08 17.35 18.82
N GLU A 31 1.00 17.92 19.39
CA GLU A 31 2.23 18.22 18.63
C GLU A 31 2.81 16.98 17.91
N ILE A 32 2.39 15.77 18.31
CA ILE A 32 2.62 14.49 17.64
C ILE A 32 1.26 13.76 17.56
N GLY A 33 0.71 13.55 16.36
CA GLY A 33 -0.53 12.80 16.15
C GLY A 33 -0.31 11.58 15.25
N SER A 34 -0.83 10.42 15.67
CA SER A 34 -0.90 9.18 14.88
C SER A 34 -2.28 9.00 14.24
N TYR A 35 -2.28 8.56 13.00
CA TYR A 35 -3.47 8.26 12.22
C TYR A 35 -3.28 6.94 11.51
N PHE A 36 -4.34 6.15 11.47
CA PHE A 36 -4.37 4.87 10.78
C PHE A 36 -5.53 4.89 9.80
N ASN A 37 -5.34 4.40 8.58
CA ASN A 37 -6.49 4.03 7.78
C ASN A 37 -6.90 2.61 8.16
N HIS A 38 -8.20 2.37 8.15
CA HIS A 38 -8.77 1.06 8.46
C HIS A 38 -9.56 0.63 7.23
N PRO A 39 -8.91 -0.02 6.24
CA PRO A 39 -9.55 -0.38 4.97
C PRO A 39 -10.77 -1.31 5.12
N LEU A 40 -11.07 -1.78 6.34
CA LEU A 40 -11.93 -2.91 6.65
C LEU A 40 -12.73 -2.79 7.95
N ALA A 41 -12.87 -1.61 8.55
CA ALA A 41 -13.63 -1.42 9.80
C ALA A 41 -15.13 -1.82 9.70
N GLY A 42 -15.53 -2.49 8.61
CA GLY A 42 -16.88 -2.61 8.16
C GLY A 42 -17.35 -1.24 7.68
N ILE A 43 -17.85 -1.16 6.46
CA ILE A 43 -18.90 -0.17 6.20
C ILE A 43 -20.16 -0.73 6.86
N GLU A 44 -20.15 -0.90 8.18
CA GLU A 44 -21.39 -0.84 8.94
C GLU A 44 -21.70 0.65 9.06
N HIS A 45 -22.56 1.08 8.14
CA HIS A 45 -23.09 2.43 7.97
C HIS A 45 -22.28 3.34 7.04
N ASP A 46 -22.95 3.64 5.91
CA ASP A 46 -22.80 4.80 5.02
C ASP A 46 -21.37 5.30 4.77
N PHE A 47 -20.93 5.25 3.51
CA PHE A 47 -19.66 5.86 3.07
C PHE A 47 -19.53 7.34 3.50
N HIS A 48 -20.66 8.02 3.72
CA HIS A 48 -20.71 9.35 4.32
C HIS A 48 -20.27 9.42 5.80
N ASP A 49 -20.48 8.39 6.61
CA ASP A 49 -20.05 8.34 8.00
C ASP A 49 -18.54 8.03 8.15
N TYR A 50 -17.94 7.29 7.21
CA TYR A 50 -16.48 7.09 7.12
C TYR A 50 -15.71 8.42 6.96
N ILE A 51 -16.28 9.36 6.20
CA ILE A 51 -15.73 10.71 6.02
C ILE A 51 -15.89 11.57 7.30
N ASN A 52 -16.87 11.26 8.15
CA ASN A 52 -17.20 12.04 9.36
C ASN A 52 -16.54 11.52 10.65
N GLN A 53 -15.85 10.37 10.61
CA GLN A 53 -15.06 9.91 11.75
C GLN A 53 -13.80 10.78 11.88
N SER A 54 -13.85 11.73 12.82
CA SER A 54 -12.86 12.79 13.10
C SER A 54 -11.42 12.37 13.47
N LYS A 55 -11.00 11.13 13.18
CA LYS A 55 -9.64 10.60 13.36
C LYS A 55 -9.15 9.74 12.17
N THR A 56 -9.78 9.84 11.01
CA THR A 56 -9.36 9.07 9.82
C THR A 56 -8.24 9.78 9.05
N PHE A 57 -7.37 8.97 8.45
CA PHE A 57 -6.15 9.35 7.74
C PHE A 57 -6.35 10.47 6.69
N LEU A 58 -7.36 10.33 5.81
CA LEU A 58 -7.56 11.22 4.66
C LEU A 58 -8.10 12.62 5.03
N PRO A 59 -9.15 12.78 5.86
CA PRO A 59 -9.65 14.10 6.23
C PRO A 59 -8.61 15.00 6.88
N VAL A 60 -7.73 14.44 7.73
CA VAL A 60 -6.65 15.22 8.37
C VAL A 60 -5.65 15.70 7.33
N LEU A 61 -5.20 14.81 6.45
CA LEU A 61 -4.28 15.15 5.37
C LEU A 61 -4.84 16.26 4.46
N ARG A 62 -6.09 16.11 4.02
CA ARG A 62 -6.78 17.12 3.21
C ARG A 62 -6.92 18.44 3.96
N GLY A 63 -7.27 18.37 5.23
CA GLY A 63 -7.35 19.53 6.11
C GLY A 63 -6.03 20.31 6.19
N LEU A 64 -4.88 19.62 6.23
CA LEU A 64 -3.56 20.27 6.19
C LEU A 64 -3.33 21.05 4.89
N ILE A 65 -3.64 20.44 3.74
CA ILE A 65 -3.48 21.08 2.42
C ILE A 65 -4.44 22.27 2.25
N GLN A 66 -5.69 22.11 2.68
CA GLN A 66 -6.73 23.13 2.55
C GLN A 66 -6.45 24.35 3.44
N ASN A 67 -5.81 24.16 4.60
CA ASN A 67 -5.54 25.23 5.55
C ASN A 67 -4.10 25.80 5.48
N ALA A 68 -3.27 25.32 4.55
CA ALA A 68 -1.93 25.86 4.33
C ALA A 68 -1.97 27.36 3.95
N ILE A 69 -1.01 28.13 4.47
CA ILE A 69 -0.99 29.60 4.39
C ILE A 69 0.17 30.12 3.52
N GLU A 70 1.30 29.42 3.49
CA GLU A 70 2.54 29.84 2.84
C GLU A 70 3.02 28.80 1.81
N SER A 71 3.23 27.55 2.24
CA SER A 71 3.90 26.54 1.43
C SER A 71 3.46 25.12 1.71
N LEU A 72 3.58 24.30 0.66
CA LEU A 72 3.41 22.86 0.67
C LEU A 72 4.56 22.23 -0.12
N ASP A 73 5.41 21.47 0.58
CA ASP A 73 6.55 20.75 -0.02
C ASP A 73 6.38 19.26 0.18
N LEU A 74 6.21 18.51 -0.91
CA LEU A 74 5.83 17.10 -0.88
C LEU A 74 6.88 16.22 -1.54
N ALA A 75 7.40 15.22 -0.83
CA ALA A 75 8.17 14.13 -1.44
C ALA A 75 7.35 12.85 -1.33
N LEU A 76 6.84 12.37 -2.47
CA LEU A 76 5.90 11.26 -2.53
C LEU A 76 6.31 10.31 -3.65
N PHE A 77 6.57 9.05 -3.32
CA PHE A 77 6.81 8.01 -4.32
C PHE A 77 5.71 7.95 -5.38
N SER A 78 4.44 7.99 -4.96
CA SER A 78 3.28 8.01 -5.85
C SER A 78 2.16 8.86 -5.27
N ILE A 79 1.58 9.71 -6.12
CA ILE A 79 0.43 10.58 -5.80
C ILE A 79 -0.57 10.54 -6.96
N THR A 80 -1.66 9.81 -6.79
CA THR A 80 -2.71 9.65 -7.83
C THR A 80 -4.11 9.88 -7.29
N LEU A 81 -4.27 10.14 -5.99
CA LEU A 81 -5.57 10.33 -5.35
C LEU A 81 -6.25 11.64 -5.84
N PRO A 82 -7.39 11.57 -6.55
CA PRO A 82 -7.98 12.73 -7.21
C PRO A 82 -8.33 13.89 -6.29
N GLU A 83 -8.88 13.61 -5.10
CA GLU A 83 -9.32 14.64 -4.15
C GLU A 83 -8.13 15.41 -3.56
N VAL A 84 -6.98 14.74 -3.41
CA VAL A 84 -5.74 15.39 -2.95
C VAL A 84 -5.14 16.24 -4.07
N ILE A 85 -5.16 15.76 -5.31
CA ILE A 85 -4.75 16.55 -6.48
C ILE A 85 -5.61 17.82 -6.62
N GLU A 86 -6.92 17.72 -6.41
CA GLU A 86 -7.83 18.87 -6.38
C GLU A 86 -7.46 19.87 -5.28
N ASP A 87 -7.22 19.39 -4.06
CA ASP A 87 -6.83 20.24 -2.93
C ASP A 87 -5.49 20.96 -3.18
N LEU A 88 -4.51 20.29 -3.81
CA LEU A 88 -3.22 20.89 -4.19
C LEU A 88 -3.39 21.96 -5.28
N ASN A 89 -4.20 21.69 -6.30
CA ASN A 89 -4.55 22.67 -7.34
C ASN A 89 -5.25 23.89 -6.76
N SER A 90 -6.15 23.68 -5.81
CA SER A 90 -6.83 24.74 -5.07
C SER A 90 -5.84 25.55 -4.23
N ALA A 91 -4.92 24.91 -3.49
CA ALA A 91 -3.88 25.60 -2.73
C ALA A 91 -3.01 26.48 -3.63
N CYS A 92 -2.57 25.95 -4.76
CA CYS A 92 -1.81 26.70 -5.73
C CYS A 92 -2.58 27.91 -6.29
N SER A 93 -3.87 27.74 -6.57
CA SER A 93 -4.77 28.82 -7.02
C SER A 93 -4.99 29.90 -5.96
N ARG A 94 -4.87 29.56 -4.67
CA ARG A 94 -4.88 30.53 -3.55
C ARG A 94 -3.55 31.28 -3.40
N GLY A 95 -2.52 30.95 -4.18
CA GLY A 95 -1.20 31.56 -4.12
C GLY A 95 -0.23 30.87 -3.15
N ILE A 96 -0.58 29.68 -2.64
CA ILE A 96 0.31 28.86 -1.81
C ILE A 96 1.42 28.28 -2.70
N ALA A 97 2.67 28.33 -2.24
CA ALA A 97 3.79 27.74 -2.97
C ALA A 97 3.74 26.21 -2.84
N VAL A 98 3.43 25.52 -3.94
CA VAL A 98 3.38 24.04 -3.97
C VAL A 98 4.57 23.49 -4.75
N ARG A 99 5.41 22.68 -4.10
CA ARG A 99 6.54 21.96 -4.71
C ARG A 99 6.40 20.45 -4.47
N ILE A 100 6.67 19.65 -5.49
CA ILE A 100 6.55 18.19 -5.43
C ILE A 100 7.83 17.54 -5.94
N VAL A 101 8.35 16.56 -5.21
CA VAL A 101 9.31 15.55 -5.65
C VAL A 101 8.57 14.22 -5.78
N THR A 102 8.67 13.55 -6.92
CA THR A 102 7.95 12.29 -7.19
C THR A 102 8.74 11.38 -8.12
N GLU A 103 8.45 10.07 -8.12
CA GLU A 103 8.90 9.19 -9.21
C GLU A 103 8.28 9.60 -10.56
N LEU A 104 8.91 9.18 -11.66
CA LEU A 104 8.46 9.52 -13.00
C LEU A 104 7.06 8.92 -13.27
N ASP A 105 6.03 9.74 -13.10
CA ASP A 105 4.66 9.45 -13.51
C ASP A 105 4.21 10.45 -14.58
N SER A 106 4.19 9.99 -15.84
CA SER A 106 3.80 10.81 -16.99
C SER A 106 2.33 11.25 -16.96
N ALA A 107 1.45 10.51 -16.26
CA ALA A 107 0.03 10.82 -16.17
C ALA A 107 -0.25 11.94 -15.15
N LEU A 108 0.51 11.99 -14.06
CA LEU A 108 0.34 12.98 -12.99
C LEU A 108 0.45 14.44 -13.48
N SER A 109 1.41 14.71 -14.38
CA SER A 109 1.65 16.07 -14.88
C SER A 109 0.47 16.68 -15.65
N GLN A 110 -0.45 15.85 -16.16
CA GLN A 110 -1.62 16.32 -16.91
C GLN A 110 -2.74 16.86 -16.01
N HIS A 111 -2.74 16.47 -14.73
CA HIS A 111 -3.80 16.82 -13.77
C HIS A 111 -3.40 17.92 -12.78
N LEU A 112 -2.11 18.29 -12.72
CA LEU A 112 -1.61 19.34 -11.84
C LEU A 112 -1.57 20.70 -12.54
N SER A 113 -1.92 21.74 -11.79
CA SER A 113 -1.91 23.13 -12.25
C SER A 113 -0.49 23.59 -12.54
N SER A 114 -0.33 24.43 -13.56
CA SER A 114 1.00 24.91 -14.01
C SER A 114 1.78 25.74 -12.98
N CYS A 115 1.12 26.22 -11.92
CA CYS A 115 1.77 26.91 -10.81
C CYS A 115 2.45 25.95 -9.81
N ILE A 116 2.12 24.65 -9.83
CA ILE A 116 2.76 23.62 -9.02
C ILE A 116 4.10 23.26 -9.66
N LYS A 117 5.18 23.30 -8.87
CA LYS A 117 6.51 22.98 -9.37
C LYS A 117 6.84 21.52 -9.06
N ILE A 118 7.19 20.75 -10.07
CA ILE A 118 7.42 19.31 -9.95
C ILE A 118 8.88 18.98 -10.27
N ARG A 119 9.48 18.09 -9.50
CA ARG A 119 10.77 17.45 -9.75
C ARG A 119 10.56 15.94 -9.81
N PHE A 120 10.86 15.35 -10.96
CA PHE A 120 10.94 13.91 -11.08
C PHE A 120 12.30 13.40 -10.58
N ALA A 121 12.29 12.25 -9.91
CA ALA A 121 13.49 11.56 -9.47
C ALA A 121 14.42 11.26 -10.67
N GLN A 122 15.74 11.35 -10.43
CA GLN A 122 16.78 11.08 -11.42
C GLN A 122 17.91 10.26 -10.77
N ASN A 123 17.58 9.05 -10.34
CA ASN A 123 18.41 8.13 -9.57
C ASN A 123 18.41 6.71 -10.17
N ASP A 124 19.38 5.90 -9.73
CA ASP A 124 19.51 4.48 -10.09
C ASP A 124 18.60 3.58 -9.21
N ARG A 125 17.82 4.19 -8.29
CA ARG A 125 17.08 3.60 -7.16
C ARG A 125 15.80 4.39 -6.92
N LEU A 126 14.98 4.06 -5.92
CA LEU A 126 13.67 4.71 -5.74
C LEU A 126 13.77 5.96 -4.85
N MET A 127 13.10 7.04 -5.25
CA MET A 127 12.66 8.11 -4.35
C MET A 127 11.38 7.63 -3.64
N HIS A 128 11.56 6.95 -2.51
CA HIS A 128 10.50 6.21 -1.83
C HIS A 128 9.97 6.94 -0.58
N ASP A 129 10.23 8.24 -0.44
CA ASP A 129 9.63 9.05 0.61
C ASP A 129 8.12 9.19 0.47
N LYS A 130 7.44 9.40 1.61
CA LYS A 130 6.01 9.75 1.68
C LYS A 130 5.77 10.83 2.73
N PHE A 131 6.25 12.04 2.49
CA PHE A 131 6.06 13.16 3.40
C PHE A 131 5.57 14.45 2.73
N MET A 132 4.96 15.31 3.54
CA MET A 132 4.58 16.68 3.20
C MET A 132 4.96 17.62 4.34
N ILE A 133 5.61 18.73 3.99
CA ILE A 133 5.89 19.84 4.89
C ILE A 133 4.87 20.94 4.63
N VAL A 134 4.24 21.43 5.70
CA VAL A 134 3.22 22.49 5.64
C VAL A 134 3.74 23.72 6.37
N ASP A 135 3.79 24.85 5.65
CA ASP A 135 4.16 26.18 6.16
C ASP A 135 5.47 26.17 6.98
N HIS A 136 6.40 25.27 6.62
CA HIS A 136 7.67 25.01 7.31
C HIS A 136 7.55 24.74 8.82
N GLN A 137 6.39 24.31 9.29
CA GLN A 137 6.06 24.14 10.71
C GLN A 137 5.58 22.74 11.06
N LYS A 138 4.95 22.06 10.09
CA LYS A 138 4.35 20.75 10.29
C LYS A 138 4.89 19.77 9.27
N VAL A 139 5.05 18.53 9.68
CA VAL A 139 5.39 17.41 8.80
C VAL A 139 4.30 16.37 8.92
N TRP A 140 3.73 15.99 7.78
CA TRP A 140 3.02 14.73 7.62
C TRP A 140 4.00 13.72 7.04
N THR A 141 4.18 12.55 7.66
CA THR A 141 4.95 11.42 7.11
C THR A 141 4.24 10.11 7.46
N GLY A 142 4.79 8.97 7.08
CA GLY A 142 4.28 7.65 7.39
C GLY A 142 4.54 6.66 6.28
N SER A 143 3.71 5.61 6.22
CA SER A 143 3.92 4.51 5.29
C SER A 143 3.19 4.67 3.95
N ALA A 144 2.13 5.49 3.89
CA ALA A 144 1.20 5.48 2.77
C ALA A 144 1.69 6.24 1.54
N ASN A 145 1.64 5.58 0.38
CA ASN A 145 1.58 6.30 -0.90
C ASN A 145 0.24 7.03 -1.02
N TRP A 146 0.15 8.11 -1.79
CA TRP A 146 -1.07 8.90 -1.89
C TRP A 146 -1.91 8.45 -3.09
N THR A 147 -2.33 7.19 -3.03
CA THR A 147 -3.10 6.48 -4.05
C THR A 147 -4.38 5.94 -3.43
N GLU A 148 -5.38 5.64 -4.26
CA GLU A 148 -6.60 4.97 -3.79
C GLU A 148 -6.29 3.65 -3.08
N GLY A 149 -5.34 2.86 -3.63
CA GLY A 149 -4.87 1.61 -3.03
C GLY A 149 -4.40 1.79 -1.59
N SER A 150 -3.45 2.70 -1.37
CA SER A 150 -2.88 2.89 -0.05
C SER A 150 -3.83 3.54 0.95
N PHE A 151 -4.80 4.33 0.50
CA PHE A 151 -5.71 5.04 1.41
C PHE A 151 -6.96 4.22 1.76
N TYR A 152 -7.42 3.37 0.84
CA TYR A 152 -8.69 2.65 1.00
C TYR A 152 -8.52 1.14 1.15
N ASN A 153 -7.38 0.57 0.74
CA ASN A 153 -7.19 -0.88 0.69
C ASN A 153 -6.07 -1.38 1.61
N ASP A 154 -4.95 -0.67 1.67
CA ASP A 154 -3.78 -1.09 2.44
C ASP A 154 -3.81 -0.54 3.86
N ASP A 155 -3.34 -1.30 4.84
CA ASP A 155 -3.12 -0.81 6.21
C ASP A 155 -1.86 0.07 6.26
N ASN A 156 -2.04 1.34 6.61
CA ASN A 156 -1.00 2.35 6.67
C ASN A 156 -1.13 3.24 7.90
N ASP A 157 0.00 3.81 8.31
CA ASP A 157 0.05 4.84 9.32
C ASP A 157 0.50 6.19 8.74
N GLY A 158 -0.04 7.23 9.34
CA GLY A 158 0.24 8.63 9.09
C GLY A 158 0.60 9.30 10.40
N LEU A 159 1.62 10.14 10.36
CA LEU A 159 2.20 10.79 11.51
C LEU A 159 2.27 12.30 11.22
N LEU A 160 1.58 13.08 12.03
CA LEU A 160 1.64 14.54 12.00
C LEU A 160 2.52 15.03 13.15
N ILE A 161 3.60 15.71 12.83
CA ILE A 161 4.46 16.37 13.82
C ILE A 161 4.43 17.88 13.59
N THR A 162 4.02 18.63 14.62
CA THR A 162 4.04 20.11 14.63
C THR A 162 5.26 20.59 15.39
N ASN A 163 6.39 20.75 14.69
CA ASN A 163 7.61 21.30 15.24
C ASN A 163 8.45 21.95 14.13
N GLN A 164 8.78 23.23 14.28
CA GLN A 164 9.50 23.97 13.25
C GLN A 164 10.90 23.39 12.99
N ALA A 165 11.65 23.02 14.02
CA ALA A 165 13.01 22.49 13.84
C ALA A 165 12.97 21.13 13.11
N PHE A 166 12.01 20.28 13.46
CA PHE A 166 11.77 19.00 12.78
C PHE A 166 11.38 19.23 11.30
N ALA A 167 10.47 20.16 11.03
CA ALA A 167 10.08 20.54 9.67
C ALA A 167 11.26 21.08 8.84
N GLN A 168 12.21 21.79 9.47
CA GLN A 168 13.43 22.25 8.77
C GLN A 168 14.37 21.10 8.37
N ALA A 169 14.41 19.99 9.12
CA ALA A 169 15.20 18.82 8.72
C ALA A 169 14.60 18.15 7.48
N TYR A 170 13.28 17.95 7.46
CA TYR A 170 12.57 17.48 6.26
C TYR A 170 12.72 18.45 5.08
N LEU A 171 12.72 19.77 5.32
CA LEU A 171 12.93 20.75 4.26
C LEU A 171 14.34 20.68 3.68
N SER A 172 15.35 20.41 4.52
CA SER A 172 16.73 20.22 4.07
C SER A 172 16.87 19.01 3.18
N GLU A 173 16.23 17.89 3.55
CA GLU A 173 16.12 16.68 2.74
C GLU A 173 15.37 16.95 1.42
N PHE A 174 14.20 17.60 1.49
CA PHE A 174 13.43 17.97 0.31
C PHE A 174 14.25 18.82 -0.68
N ASP A 175 15.01 19.81 -0.19
CA ASP A 175 15.80 20.69 -1.04
C ASP A 175 17.06 20.01 -1.61
N GLU A 176 17.58 18.93 -0.99
CA GLU A 176 18.58 18.05 -1.64
C GLU A 176 18.03 17.52 -2.96
N MET A 177 16.80 16.97 -2.93
CA MET A 177 16.16 16.38 -4.10
C MET A 177 15.63 17.44 -5.08
N PHE A 178 14.86 18.41 -4.59
CA PHE A 178 14.13 19.35 -5.43
C PHE A 178 15.03 20.40 -6.09
N ALA A 179 15.86 21.06 -5.27
CA ALA A 179 16.68 22.20 -5.70
C ALA A 179 18.07 21.76 -6.16
N LYS A 180 18.72 20.86 -5.41
CA LYS A 180 20.09 20.39 -5.72
C LYS A 180 20.14 19.17 -6.63
N GLN A 181 19.00 18.50 -6.88
CA GLN A 181 18.90 17.29 -7.72
C GLN A 181 19.83 16.17 -7.25
N ARG A 182 19.93 16.01 -5.92
CA ARG A 182 20.68 14.94 -5.26
C ARG A 182 19.68 13.92 -4.75
N PHE A 183 19.86 12.69 -5.21
CA PHE A 183 19.04 11.53 -4.88
C PHE A 183 19.97 10.34 -4.57
N GLY A 184 19.51 9.41 -3.76
CA GLY A 184 20.25 8.24 -3.29
C GLY A 184 21.66 8.61 -2.81
N LYS A 185 22.66 7.89 -3.32
CA LYS A 185 24.09 8.08 -2.98
C LYS A 185 24.65 9.50 -3.22
N LYS A 186 23.95 10.38 -3.95
CA LYS A 186 24.37 11.77 -4.16
C LYS A 186 23.98 12.69 -3.00
N LYS A 187 23.08 12.25 -2.12
CA LYS A 187 22.67 13.02 -0.94
C LYS A 187 23.80 13.10 0.09
N GLN A 188 23.72 14.12 0.92
CA GLN A 188 24.68 14.36 2.00
C GLN A 188 24.00 14.17 3.34
N ASN A 189 24.69 13.57 4.31
CA ASN A 189 24.26 13.61 5.70
C ASN A 189 24.44 15.05 6.21
N ASN A 190 23.36 15.82 6.18
CA ASN A 190 23.36 17.24 6.57
C ASN A 190 22.09 17.66 7.32
N SER A 191 21.25 16.71 7.67
CA SER A 191 20.04 16.92 8.45
C SER A 191 20.37 16.87 9.95
N ARG A 192 19.57 17.55 10.77
CA ARG A 192 19.61 17.35 12.22
C ARG A 192 18.81 16.08 12.51
N GLU A 193 19.38 15.15 13.27
CA GLU A 193 18.72 13.87 13.57
C GLU A 193 17.85 13.92 14.84
N HIS A 194 18.22 14.68 15.88
CA HIS A 194 17.57 14.63 17.20
C HIS A 194 16.79 15.89 17.60
N PHE A 195 15.58 15.72 18.12
CA PHE A 195 14.63 16.77 18.48
C PHE A 195 13.93 16.49 19.81
N GLU A 196 13.31 17.53 20.36
CA GLU A 196 12.36 17.42 21.47
C GLU A 196 11.05 18.06 21.01
N VAL A 197 9.96 17.29 21.06
CA VAL A 197 8.61 17.70 20.62
C VAL A 197 7.64 17.33 21.74
N ALA A 198 6.89 18.29 22.28
CA ALA A 198 6.04 18.09 23.45
C ALA A 198 6.72 17.33 24.61
N ALA A 199 8.00 17.63 24.91
CA ALA A 199 8.83 16.93 25.92
C ALA A 199 9.14 15.45 25.61
N HIS A 200 8.92 14.99 24.39
CA HIS A 200 9.29 13.66 23.91
C HIS A 200 10.53 13.76 23.01
N PRO A 201 11.57 12.94 23.23
CA PRO A 201 12.67 12.78 22.29
C PRO A 201 12.15 12.21 20.96
N VAL A 202 12.52 12.87 19.87
CA VAL A 202 12.18 12.45 18.49
C VAL A 202 13.45 12.40 17.67
N GLU A 203 13.61 11.38 16.85
CA GLU A 203 14.72 11.21 15.92
C GLU A 203 14.21 11.01 14.49
N VAL A 204 14.93 11.51 13.49
CA VAL A 204 14.69 11.23 12.07
C VAL A 204 16.00 10.93 11.37
N TYR A 205 15.97 9.96 10.47
CA TYR A 205 17.10 9.55 9.65
C TYR A 205 16.64 9.41 8.20
N PHE A 206 17.35 10.03 7.26
CA PHE A 206 17.08 9.92 5.83
C PHE A 206 18.05 8.95 5.16
N SER A 207 17.51 7.90 4.55
CA SER A 207 18.30 6.96 3.74
C SER A 207 18.68 7.59 2.40
N PRO A 208 19.85 7.28 1.82
CA PRO A 208 20.86 6.36 2.37
C PRO A 208 21.94 7.07 3.22
N SER A 209 21.91 8.41 3.33
CA SER A 209 23.02 9.20 3.88
C SER A 209 23.14 9.13 5.40
N ASP A 210 22.03 8.94 6.11
CA ASP A 210 21.99 9.06 7.58
C ASP A 210 22.15 7.69 8.28
N HIS A 211 22.34 6.62 7.50
CA HIS A 211 22.60 5.26 7.96
C HIS A 211 21.58 4.72 9.01
N PRO A 212 20.26 4.79 8.76
CA PRO A 212 19.22 4.42 9.72
C PRO A 212 19.31 2.98 10.26
N ARG A 213 19.85 2.03 9.47
CA ARG A 213 20.07 0.63 9.90
C ARG A 213 20.81 0.58 11.24
N ARG A 214 21.85 1.40 11.40
CA ARG A 214 22.66 1.41 12.63
C ARG A 214 21.81 1.76 13.84
N ARG A 215 21.00 2.80 13.76
CA ARG A 215 20.16 3.24 14.88
C ARG A 215 19.10 2.21 15.22
N LEU A 216 18.48 1.59 14.20
CA LEU A 216 17.51 0.53 14.38
C LEU A 216 18.12 -0.69 15.10
N LEU A 217 19.34 -1.10 14.72
CA LEU A 217 20.08 -2.17 15.42
C LEU A 217 20.37 -1.82 16.88
N GLU A 218 20.76 -0.58 17.18
CA GLU A 218 20.99 -0.13 18.56
C GLU A 218 19.71 -0.25 19.42
N LEU A 219 18.56 0.13 18.88
CA LEU A 219 17.27 0.03 19.57
C LEU A 219 16.84 -1.43 19.80
N ILE A 220 16.93 -2.28 18.78
CA ILE A 220 16.58 -3.72 18.90
C ILE A 220 17.51 -4.43 19.89
N ASN A 221 18.81 -4.11 19.87
CA ASN A 221 19.76 -4.67 20.82
C ASN A 221 19.55 -4.13 22.25
N GLY A 222 19.01 -2.92 22.38
CA GLY A 222 18.67 -2.28 23.65
C GLY A 222 17.36 -2.76 24.28
N ALA A 223 16.45 -3.38 23.52
CA ALA A 223 15.15 -3.85 24.00
C ALA A 223 15.27 -4.83 25.19
N GLN A 224 14.40 -4.67 26.20
CA GLN A 224 14.45 -5.41 27.46
C GLN A 224 13.22 -6.28 27.73
N LYS A 225 12.04 -5.93 27.20
CA LYS A 225 10.74 -6.54 27.53
C LYS A 225 10.04 -7.07 26.29
N SER A 226 9.79 -6.22 25.29
CA SER A 226 9.03 -6.60 24.10
C SER A 226 9.39 -5.82 22.85
N ILE A 227 9.13 -6.45 21.70
CA ILE A 227 9.13 -5.81 20.38
C ILE A 227 7.88 -6.28 19.65
N GLU A 228 7.00 -5.34 19.33
CA GLU A 228 5.82 -5.54 18.49
C GLU A 228 6.08 -4.93 17.12
N LEU A 229 5.96 -5.71 16.04
CA LEU A 229 6.41 -5.30 14.69
C LEU A 229 5.30 -5.48 13.65
N ALA A 230 4.87 -4.42 12.98
CA ALA A 230 3.99 -4.52 11.80
C ALA A 230 4.75 -3.99 10.58
N ILE A 231 5.17 -4.90 9.70
CA ILE A 231 6.12 -4.59 8.64
C ILE A 231 5.69 -5.18 7.30
N TYR A 232 5.70 -4.34 6.27
CA TYR A 232 5.44 -4.75 4.91
C TYR A 232 6.55 -5.67 4.36
N SER A 233 7.81 -5.27 4.54
CA SER A 233 8.97 -6.02 4.06
C SER A 233 10.12 -5.96 5.06
N LEU A 234 10.59 -7.13 5.47
CA LEU A 234 11.79 -7.33 6.27
C LEU A 234 12.67 -8.37 5.56
N THR A 235 13.76 -7.88 4.95
CA THR A 235 14.73 -8.68 4.17
C THR A 235 16.18 -8.32 4.51
N ASP A 236 16.40 -7.59 5.61
CA ASP A 236 17.72 -7.23 6.09
C ASP A 236 18.20 -8.23 7.14
N ASN A 237 19.21 -9.02 6.75
CA ASN A 237 19.79 -10.06 7.60
C ASN A 237 20.33 -9.55 8.95
N ASP A 238 20.86 -8.32 9.03
CA ASP A 238 21.41 -7.81 10.28
C ASP A 238 20.27 -7.48 11.25
N ILE A 239 19.21 -6.83 10.77
CA ILE A 239 17.98 -6.60 11.55
C ILE A 239 17.37 -7.93 11.99
N ALA A 240 17.33 -8.90 11.09
CA ALA A 240 16.80 -10.22 11.38
C ALA A 240 17.57 -10.96 12.49
N ASN A 241 18.90 -10.92 12.42
CA ASN A 241 19.74 -11.53 13.45
C ASN A 241 19.62 -10.79 14.78
N ALA A 242 19.49 -9.47 14.78
CA ALA A 242 19.28 -8.68 16.01
C ALA A 242 17.96 -9.04 16.72
N LEU A 243 16.87 -9.23 15.97
CA LEU A 243 15.59 -9.71 16.52
C LEU A 243 15.71 -11.12 17.10
N LYS A 244 16.40 -12.03 16.40
CA LYS A 244 16.68 -13.40 16.90
C LYS A 244 17.50 -13.36 18.20
N ASP A 245 18.49 -12.47 18.28
CA ASP A 245 19.29 -12.32 19.49
C ASP A 245 18.48 -11.68 20.63
N ALA A 246 17.55 -10.76 20.35
CA ALA A 246 16.62 -10.23 21.35
C ALA A 246 15.74 -11.33 21.95
N LEU A 247 15.21 -12.24 21.13
CA LEU A 247 14.47 -13.41 21.61
C LEU A 247 15.32 -14.29 22.54
N LYS A 248 16.58 -14.57 22.19
CA LYS A 248 17.50 -15.35 23.04
C LYS A 248 17.78 -14.66 24.39
N ARG A 249 17.70 -13.33 24.44
CA ARG A 249 17.81 -12.55 25.69
C ARG A 249 16.54 -12.59 26.54
N GLY A 250 15.43 -13.13 26.02
CA GLY A 250 14.14 -13.22 26.71
C GLY A 250 13.16 -12.08 26.40
N VAL A 251 13.44 -11.25 25.38
CA VAL A 251 12.51 -10.23 24.89
C VAL A 251 11.35 -10.92 24.17
N ARG A 252 10.11 -10.56 24.49
CA ARG A 252 8.93 -11.05 23.75
C ARG A 252 8.88 -10.39 22.37
N ILE A 253 8.68 -11.17 21.32
CA ILE A 253 8.52 -10.62 19.97
C ILE A 253 7.23 -11.15 19.36
N ASP A 254 6.36 -10.22 18.98
CA ASP A 254 5.11 -10.46 18.25
C ASP A 254 5.17 -9.65 16.96
N ALA A 255 4.83 -10.27 15.82
CA ALA A 255 5.03 -9.59 14.55
C ALA A 255 3.94 -9.91 13.51
N LEU A 256 3.49 -8.87 12.79
CA LEU A 256 2.51 -8.87 11.72
C LEU A 256 3.17 -8.52 10.38
N TRP A 257 2.90 -9.35 9.38
CA TRP A 257 3.63 -9.38 8.11
C TRP A 257 2.63 -9.62 6.99
N ASP A 258 2.88 -9.02 5.84
CA ASP A 258 2.07 -9.27 4.66
C ASP A 258 2.59 -10.48 3.87
N PHE A 259 1.94 -11.64 3.98
CA PHE A 259 2.25 -12.76 3.07
C PHE A 259 1.49 -12.56 1.76
N GLN A 260 1.78 -11.48 1.03
CA GLN A 260 1.31 -11.38 -0.33
C GLN A 260 1.88 -12.56 -1.10
N SER A 261 0.95 -13.31 -1.67
CA SER A 261 1.10 -14.70 -2.08
C SER A 261 2.39 -15.02 -2.83
N ASP A 262 3.01 -14.12 -3.59
CA ASP A 262 4.28 -14.38 -4.30
C ASP A 262 5.50 -14.55 -3.40
N GLU A 263 5.47 -14.11 -2.13
CA GLU A 263 6.56 -14.33 -1.18
C GLU A 263 6.62 -15.75 -0.62
N LYS A 264 5.57 -16.57 -0.77
CA LYS A 264 5.67 -18.02 -0.50
C LYS A 264 6.65 -18.73 -1.44
N CYS A 265 7.13 -18.02 -2.47
CA CYS A 265 8.10 -18.51 -3.44
C CYS A 265 9.53 -18.07 -3.24
N GLN A 266 9.77 -17.16 -2.30
CA GLN A 266 11.08 -16.92 -1.78
C GLN A 266 11.13 -17.63 -0.42
N PHE A 267 12.25 -18.24 -0.07
CA PHE A 267 12.49 -18.66 1.31
C PHE A 267 12.57 -17.38 2.15
N SER A 268 11.42 -16.78 2.45
CA SER A 268 11.34 -15.46 3.06
C SER A 268 12.04 -15.54 4.41
N GLU A 269 12.70 -14.46 4.80
CA GLU A 269 13.34 -14.41 6.11
C GLU A 269 12.31 -14.74 7.21
N ALA A 270 11.02 -14.42 6.98
CA ALA A 270 9.83 -14.78 7.78
C ALA A 270 9.72 -16.26 8.13
N ASP A 271 9.94 -17.14 7.15
CA ASP A 271 9.90 -18.60 7.34
C ASP A 271 11.05 -19.08 8.23
N ASP A 272 12.17 -18.36 8.25
CA ASP A 272 13.29 -18.64 9.15
C ASP A 272 13.07 -18.06 10.56
N PHE A 273 12.27 -17.00 10.72
CA PHE A 273 11.90 -16.47 12.04
C PHE A 273 10.85 -17.32 12.74
N SER A 274 9.81 -17.77 12.04
CA SER A 274 8.74 -18.59 12.62
C SER A 274 9.28 -19.92 13.17
N LYS A 275 10.20 -20.58 12.44
CA LYS A 275 10.89 -21.81 12.88
C LYS A 275 11.71 -21.62 14.16
N GLN A 276 12.09 -20.39 14.50
CA GLN A 276 12.89 -20.07 15.69
C GLN A 276 12.04 -19.66 16.90
N GLY A 277 10.71 -19.74 16.81
CA GLY A 277 9.79 -19.52 17.94
C GLY A 277 9.28 -18.10 18.10
N ILE A 278 9.37 -17.27 17.05
CA ILE A 278 8.77 -15.92 17.02
C ILE A 278 7.31 -16.05 16.64
N GLY A 279 6.42 -15.38 17.37
CA GLY A 279 4.98 -15.34 17.06
C GLY A 279 4.74 -14.45 15.83
N THR A 280 4.48 -15.07 14.68
CA THR A 280 4.14 -14.36 13.44
C THR A 280 2.67 -14.54 13.11
N VAL A 281 2.00 -13.45 12.72
CA VAL A 281 0.62 -13.48 12.26
C VAL A 281 0.57 -12.88 10.84
N GLU A 282 0.00 -13.63 9.89
CA GLU A 282 -0.18 -13.20 8.52
C GLU A 282 -1.30 -12.15 8.45
N ALA A 283 -0.92 -10.89 8.30
CA ALA A 283 -1.86 -9.82 8.01
C ALA A 283 -2.36 -9.99 6.55
N GLY A 284 -3.67 -9.84 6.36
CA GLY A 284 -4.30 -9.55 5.05
C GLY A 284 -5.37 -8.53 5.33
N PRO A 285 -6.22 -8.04 4.39
CA PRO A 285 -6.42 -8.24 2.94
C PRO A 285 -5.89 -7.19 2.01
N GLY A 286 -5.49 -6.03 2.50
CA GLY A 286 -4.70 -5.14 1.68
C GLY A 286 -3.26 -5.54 1.84
N LEU A 287 -2.39 -4.66 1.37
CA LEU A 287 -1.04 -4.72 1.89
C LEU A 287 -1.07 -4.37 3.39
N LEU A 288 -0.42 -5.15 4.25
CA LEU A 288 0.05 -4.62 5.53
C LEU A 288 1.20 -3.67 5.21
N HIS A 289 0.87 -2.46 4.78
CA HIS A 289 1.85 -1.52 4.26
C HIS A 289 2.48 -0.66 5.36
N HIS A 290 2.19 -0.93 6.62
CA HIS A 290 2.93 -0.42 7.77
C HIS A 290 4.43 -0.74 7.69
N LYS A 291 5.24 0.16 8.25
CA LYS A 291 6.66 -0.11 8.55
C LYS A 291 6.99 0.34 9.97
N PHE A 292 6.21 -0.13 10.95
CA PHE A 292 6.36 0.31 12.33
C PHE A 292 6.77 -0.79 13.29
N ALA A 293 7.44 -0.38 14.37
CA ALA A 293 7.69 -1.22 15.52
C ALA A 293 7.49 -0.45 16.82
N ILE A 294 7.12 -1.19 17.87
CA ILE A 294 7.00 -0.70 19.24
C ILE A 294 8.03 -1.46 20.06
N ILE A 295 8.88 -0.76 20.80
CA ILE A 295 9.87 -1.36 21.69
C ILE A 295 9.52 -1.02 23.13
N ASP A 296 9.41 -2.06 23.95
CA ASP A 296 9.16 -2.02 25.39
C ASP A 296 7.91 -1.23 25.82
N GLY A 297 7.00 -0.95 24.89
CA GLY A 297 5.83 -0.09 25.09
C GLY A 297 6.15 1.40 25.26
N GLU A 298 7.36 1.83 24.87
CA GLU A 298 7.90 3.17 25.16
C GLU A 298 8.44 3.88 23.91
N ILE A 299 8.86 3.13 22.88
CA ILE A 299 9.47 3.67 21.66
C ILE A 299 8.65 3.23 20.45
N VAL A 300 8.28 4.18 19.60
CA VAL A 300 7.68 3.92 18.28
C VAL A 300 8.69 4.22 17.20
N ILE A 301 8.85 3.29 16.27
CA ILE A 301 9.64 3.44 15.05
C ILE A 301 8.66 3.38 13.89
N THR A 302 8.69 4.32 12.95
CA THR A 302 7.87 4.29 11.73
C THR A 302 8.54 5.07 10.58
N GLY A 303 7.87 5.23 9.45
CA GLY A 303 8.30 6.02 8.29
C GLY A 303 7.97 5.31 6.99
N SER A 304 8.67 5.70 5.92
CA SER A 304 8.53 5.03 4.62
C SER A 304 9.38 3.77 4.50
N THR A 305 10.38 3.66 5.37
CA THR A 305 11.51 2.72 5.23
C THR A 305 11.10 1.26 5.38
N ASN A 306 11.19 0.48 4.29
CA ASN A 306 11.16 -0.98 4.38
C ASN A 306 12.46 -1.48 5.04
N TRP A 307 12.39 -2.50 5.90
CA TRP A 307 13.54 -3.02 6.64
C TRP A 307 14.36 -4.00 5.77
N SER A 308 14.98 -3.43 4.74
CA SER A 308 15.70 -4.12 3.67
C SER A 308 16.99 -3.37 3.35
N VAL A 309 17.92 -4.06 2.68
CA VAL A 309 19.14 -3.41 2.17
C VAL A 309 18.81 -2.25 1.23
N SER A 310 17.79 -2.40 0.38
CA SER A 310 17.32 -1.34 -0.51
C SER A 310 16.81 -0.11 0.23
N GLY A 311 15.99 -0.30 1.28
CA GLY A 311 15.44 0.79 2.08
C GLY A 311 16.50 1.54 2.90
N PHE A 312 17.54 0.86 3.38
CA PHE A 312 18.59 1.49 4.18
C PHE A 312 19.72 2.12 3.37
N ASP A 313 20.20 1.46 2.31
CA ASP A 313 21.47 1.82 1.65
C ASP A 313 21.30 2.44 0.26
N TYR A 314 20.08 2.43 -0.30
CA TYR A 314 19.89 2.75 -1.71
C TYR A 314 18.76 3.74 -2.01
N ASN A 315 17.56 3.51 -1.46
CA ASN A 315 16.38 4.34 -1.71
C ASN A 315 16.44 5.64 -0.90
N ASP A 316 15.79 6.69 -1.41
CA ASP A 316 15.47 7.88 -0.62
C ASP A 316 14.25 7.57 0.25
N GLU A 317 14.43 7.48 1.57
CA GLU A 317 13.42 7.08 2.54
C GLU A 317 13.62 7.87 3.85
N ASN A 318 12.61 7.87 4.72
CA ASN A 318 12.75 8.38 6.09
C ASN A 318 12.36 7.32 7.14
N LEU A 319 13.09 7.33 8.25
CA LEU A 319 12.83 6.55 9.45
C LEU A 319 12.73 7.49 10.66
N VAL A 320 11.59 7.47 11.33
CA VAL A 320 11.26 8.31 12.47
C VAL A 320 11.19 7.46 13.74
N ILE A 321 11.82 7.91 14.80
CA ILE A 321 11.83 7.25 16.12
C ILE A 321 11.28 8.24 17.14
N ILE A 322 10.28 7.82 17.92
CA ILE A 322 9.63 8.66 18.93
C ILE A 322 9.63 7.92 20.25
N HIS A 323 10.22 8.54 21.27
CA HIS A 323 10.26 8.02 22.64
C HIS A 323 9.06 8.58 23.41
N SER A 324 7.93 7.87 23.33
CA SER A 324 6.65 8.29 23.91
C SER A 324 5.78 7.07 24.24
N GLN A 325 5.53 6.86 25.54
CA GLN A 325 4.61 5.81 26.00
C GLN A 325 3.18 6.02 25.50
N GLU A 326 2.70 7.26 25.39
CA GLU A 326 1.35 7.58 24.90
C GLU A 326 1.18 7.17 23.43
N LEU A 327 2.08 7.65 22.56
CA LEU A 327 2.13 7.22 21.16
C LEU A 327 2.29 5.69 21.03
N ALA A 328 3.15 5.07 21.84
CA ALA A 328 3.33 3.61 21.84
C ALA A 328 2.02 2.88 22.17
N GLN A 329 1.20 3.39 23.08
CA GLN A 329 -0.13 2.83 23.36
C GLN A 329 -1.09 2.98 22.16
N SER A 330 -1.02 4.09 21.42
CA SER A 330 -1.82 4.27 20.20
C SER A 330 -1.42 3.25 19.12
N TYR A 331 -0.13 3.05 18.89
CA TYR A 331 0.36 2.05 17.94
C TYR A 331 0.09 0.62 18.43
N GLN A 332 0.15 0.37 19.75
CA GLN A 332 -0.16 -0.95 20.33
C GLN A 332 -1.63 -1.31 20.11
N THR A 333 -2.55 -0.35 20.33
CA THR A 333 -3.97 -0.55 20.01
C THR A 333 -4.15 -0.96 18.56
N ARG A 334 -3.48 -0.27 17.61
CA ARG A 334 -3.56 -0.64 16.19
C ARG A 334 -2.96 -2.02 15.91
N PHE A 335 -1.82 -2.34 16.51
CA PHE A 335 -1.18 -3.66 16.38
C PHE A 335 -2.12 -4.78 16.86
N ASP A 336 -2.76 -4.59 18.01
CA ASP A 336 -3.69 -5.56 18.58
C ASP A 336 -4.93 -5.75 17.69
N GLU A 337 -5.49 -4.66 17.13
CA GLU A 337 -6.58 -4.71 16.15
C GLU A 337 -6.17 -5.50 14.89
N LEU A 338 -5.01 -5.20 14.31
CA LEU A 338 -4.50 -5.90 13.13
C LEU A 338 -4.30 -7.39 13.41
N ARG A 339 -3.83 -7.73 14.61
CA ARG A 339 -3.63 -9.11 15.05
C ARG A 339 -4.96 -9.84 15.18
N GLU A 340 -5.95 -9.25 15.86
CA GLU A 340 -7.28 -9.82 16.00
C GLU A 340 -7.95 -10.02 14.62
N ASP A 341 -7.79 -9.04 13.73
CA ASP A 341 -8.29 -9.09 12.35
C ASP A 341 -7.66 -10.26 11.57
N ALA A 342 -6.35 -10.45 11.69
CA ALA A 342 -5.66 -11.55 11.02
C ALA A 342 -6.04 -12.93 11.58
N ASP A 343 -6.23 -13.03 12.90
CA ASP A 343 -6.61 -14.27 13.58
C ASP A 343 -8.05 -14.71 13.28
N THR A 344 -8.98 -13.76 13.18
CA THR A 344 -10.41 -14.01 13.01
C THR A 344 -10.75 -14.30 11.55
N PHE A 345 -10.20 -13.49 10.65
CA PHE A 345 -10.64 -13.45 9.26
C PHE A 345 -10.42 -14.76 8.50
N SER A 346 -9.24 -15.35 8.69
CA SER A 346 -8.83 -16.56 7.97
C SER A 346 -9.67 -17.79 8.33
N LYS A 347 -10.36 -17.78 9.48
CA LYS A 347 -10.97 -18.98 10.10
C LYS A 347 -12.50 -18.97 10.17
N ASN A 348 -13.17 -17.85 9.86
CA ASN A 348 -14.62 -17.73 10.00
C ASN A 348 -15.35 -17.61 8.64
N PRO A 349 -15.99 -18.69 8.13
CA PRO A 349 -16.66 -18.66 6.83
C PRO A 349 -17.88 -17.74 6.76
N ASN A 350 -18.38 -17.23 7.89
CA ASN A 350 -19.52 -16.31 7.89
C ASN A 350 -19.10 -14.85 7.68
N GLN A 351 -17.81 -14.54 7.85
CA GLN A 351 -17.30 -13.22 7.48
C GLN A 351 -17.18 -13.12 5.95
N PRO A 352 -17.40 -11.95 5.35
CA PRO A 352 -17.17 -11.76 3.92
C PRO A 352 -15.71 -12.07 3.56
N PRO A 353 -15.40 -12.66 2.39
CA PRO A 353 -14.04 -12.76 1.87
C PRO A 353 -13.46 -11.36 1.62
N ARG A 354 -12.14 -11.32 1.55
CA ARG A 354 -11.36 -10.10 1.62
C ARG A 354 -10.86 -9.79 0.20
N LEU A 355 -11.49 -8.83 -0.46
CA LEU A 355 -11.32 -8.57 -1.89
C LEU A 355 -10.12 -7.66 -2.14
N GLU A 356 -9.22 -8.10 -3.00
CA GLU A 356 -8.11 -7.32 -3.57
C GLU A 356 -8.28 -7.26 -5.08
N VAL A 357 -8.39 -6.09 -5.68
CA VAL A 357 -8.40 -6.03 -7.14
C VAL A 357 -7.06 -5.51 -7.62
N ARG A 358 -6.18 -6.47 -7.91
CA ARG A 358 -4.84 -6.23 -8.39
C ARG A 358 -4.85 -6.24 -9.92
N HIS A 359 -4.62 -5.06 -10.47
CA HIS A 359 -4.22 -4.85 -11.85
C HIS A 359 -5.29 -5.16 -12.91
N PHE A 360 -5.49 -4.16 -13.76
CA PHE A 360 -6.27 -4.24 -14.97
C PHE A 360 -5.29 -4.11 -16.13
N ASP A 361 -5.65 -4.67 -17.30
CA ASP A 361 -4.82 -4.71 -18.52
C ASP A 361 -3.70 -5.76 -18.57
N ILE A 362 -3.75 -6.81 -17.75
CA ILE A 362 -3.00 -8.05 -18.03
C ILE A 362 -3.39 -8.58 -19.43
N VAL A 363 -4.69 -8.52 -19.73
CA VAL A 363 -5.27 -8.81 -21.04
C VAL A 363 -6.19 -7.64 -21.40
N PRO A 364 -6.13 -7.08 -22.62
CA PRO A 364 -7.01 -6.00 -23.04
C PRO A 364 -8.49 -6.28 -22.79
N GLY A 365 -9.17 -5.37 -22.07
CA GLY A 365 -10.60 -5.50 -21.75
C GLY A 365 -10.95 -6.56 -20.69
N ALA A 366 -10.00 -6.87 -19.80
CA ALA A 366 -10.19 -7.76 -18.66
C ALA A 366 -9.76 -7.13 -17.33
N ALA A 367 -10.43 -7.57 -16.27
CA ALA A 367 -10.15 -7.20 -14.89
C ALA A 367 -9.77 -8.44 -14.08
N LEU A 368 -8.62 -8.43 -13.40
CA LEU A 368 -8.26 -9.48 -12.45
C LEU A 368 -8.76 -9.13 -11.05
N VAL A 369 -9.82 -9.79 -10.62
CA VAL A 369 -10.43 -9.63 -9.30
C VAL A 369 -9.88 -10.73 -8.40
N GLN A 370 -9.11 -10.40 -7.37
CA GLN A 370 -8.54 -11.38 -6.44
C GLN A 370 -9.21 -11.25 -5.07
N TRP A 371 -9.17 -12.30 -4.27
CA TRP A 371 -9.54 -12.21 -2.86
C TRP A 371 -8.73 -13.21 -2.07
N ARG A 372 -8.50 -12.91 -0.80
CA ARG A 372 -7.92 -13.88 0.11
C ARG A 372 -8.96 -14.97 0.39
N PRO A 373 -8.66 -16.25 0.07
CA PRO A 373 -9.57 -17.32 0.41
C PRO A 373 -9.54 -17.52 1.93
N GLN A 374 -10.71 -17.68 2.53
CA GLN A 374 -10.83 -18.23 3.89
C GLN A 374 -10.40 -19.69 3.85
N ASP A 375 -9.90 -20.23 4.98
CA ASP A 375 -9.30 -21.57 5.08
C ASP A 375 -9.95 -22.57 4.11
N LEU A 376 -9.16 -22.98 3.11
CA LEU A 376 -9.59 -23.56 1.82
C LEU A 376 -10.44 -24.84 1.95
N ASN A 377 -10.57 -25.38 3.16
CA ASN A 377 -11.30 -26.59 3.47
C ASN A 377 -12.72 -26.34 4.01
N VAL A 378 -13.10 -25.10 4.31
CA VAL A 378 -14.41 -24.77 4.90
C VAL A 378 -15.35 -24.11 3.89
N VAL A 379 -14.83 -23.30 2.97
CA VAL A 379 -15.64 -22.63 1.94
C VAL A 379 -15.89 -23.58 0.75
N GLU A 380 -17.15 -23.73 0.34
CA GLU A 380 -17.52 -24.58 -0.79
C GLU A 380 -17.49 -23.82 -2.11
N GLN A 381 -17.95 -22.56 -2.10
CA GLN A 381 -18.01 -21.69 -3.26
C GLN A 381 -17.82 -20.22 -2.88
N TYR A 382 -17.39 -19.41 -3.84
CA TYR A 382 -17.45 -17.96 -3.81
C TYR A 382 -18.45 -17.44 -4.85
N GLU A 383 -19.19 -16.40 -4.50
CA GLU A 383 -20.04 -15.68 -5.44
C GLU A 383 -19.51 -14.26 -5.61
N ILE A 384 -19.14 -13.93 -6.84
CA ILE A 384 -18.60 -12.65 -7.26
C ILE A 384 -19.73 -11.87 -7.92
N CYS A 385 -19.79 -10.59 -7.60
CA CYS A 385 -20.80 -9.67 -8.09
C CYS A 385 -20.13 -8.40 -8.60
N ARG A 386 -20.53 -7.95 -9.80
CA ARG A 386 -20.10 -6.71 -10.42
C ARG A 386 -21.28 -5.76 -10.62
N THR A 387 -21.07 -4.47 -10.39
CA THR A 387 -21.99 -3.37 -10.72
C THR A 387 -21.22 -2.14 -11.21
N ARG A 388 -21.86 -1.20 -11.91
CA ARG A 388 -21.32 0.13 -12.22
C ARG A 388 -21.74 1.21 -11.22
N GLN A 389 -22.57 0.87 -10.23
CA GLN A 389 -23.07 1.80 -9.22
C GLN A 389 -22.85 1.25 -7.81
N LEU A 390 -22.05 1.95 -7.01
CA LEU A 390 -21.69 1.58 -5.63
C LEU A 390 -22.88 1.13 -4.78
N ASN A 391 -24.01 1.84 -4.89
CA ASN A 391 -25.20 1.63 -4.06
C ASN A 391 -26.22 0.66 -4.66
N GLN A 392 -25.87 -0.05 -5.74
CA GLN A 392 -26.78 -1.00 -6.36
C GLN A 392 -26.77 -2.35 -5.62
N SER A 393 -27.94 -2.76 -5.13
CA SER A 393 -28.11 -4.04 -4.44
C SER A 393 -28.08 -5.23 -5.41
N ALA A 394 -28.50 -5.05 -6.66
CA ALA A 394 -28.49 -6.09 -7.69
C ALA A 394 -27.13 -6.15 -8.42
N CYS A 395 -26.66 -7.37 -8.68
CA CYS A 395 -25.49 -7.60 -9.52
C CYS A 395 -25.86 -7.37 -11.00
N GLU A 396 -25.09 -6.56 -11.72
CA GLU A 396 -25.18 -6.49 -13.19
C GLU A 396 -24.64 -7.76 -13.82
N LYS A 397 -23.58 -8.32 -13.22
CA LYS A 397 -22.98 -9.60 -13.59
C LYS A 397 -22.60 -10.34 -12.31
N SER A 398 -22.91 -11.63 -12.25
CA SER A 398 -22.46 -12.50 -11.16
C SER A 398 -21.78 -13.75 -11.71
N SER A 399 -20.90 -14.34 -10.90
CA SER A 399 -20.22 -15.59 -11.22
C SER A 399 -19.99 -16.37 -9.93
N THR A 400 -20.11 -17.69 -10.00
CA THR A 400 -19.83 -18.58 -8.88
C THR A 400 -18.57 -19.36 -9.19
N LEU A 401 -17.65 -19.38 -8.24
CA LEU A 401 -16.38 -20.09 -8.33
C LEU A 401 -16.27 -21.10 -7.18
N PRO A 402 -15.51 -22.19 -7.34
CA PRO A 402 -15.29 -23.14 -6.26
C PRO A 402 -14.55 -22.48 -5.09
N GLY A 403 -14.71 -23.03 -3.88
CA GLY A 403 -14.17 -22.45 -2.65
C GLY A 403 -12.65 -22.46 -2.53
N TRP A 404 -11.95 -23.15 -3.43
CA TRP A 404 -10.50 -23.03 -3.60
C TRP A 404 -10.08 -21.82 -4.44
N ALA A 405 -11.00 -21.21 -5.18
CA ALA A 405 -10.69 -20.06 -6.01
C ALA A 405 -10.41 -18.83 -5.14
N TRP A 406 -9.44 -18.05 -5.59
CA TRP A 406 -8.97 -16.82 -4.95
C TRP A 406 -8.81 -15.68 -5.96
N TYR A 407 -9.28 -15.92 -7.20
CA TYR A 407 -9.33 -14.90 -8.25
C TYR A 407 -10.45 -15.18 -9.26
N PHE A 408 -10.85 -14.13 -9.98
CA PHE A 408 -11.81 -14.11 -11.06
C PHE A 408 -11.33 -13.13 -12.14
N LEU A 409 -11.16 -13.64 -13.37
CA LEU A 409 -10.85 -12.80 -14.51
C LEU A 409 -12.15 -12.34 -15.18
N ASP A 410 -12.58 -11.11 -14.90
CA ASP A 410 -13.77 -10.52 -15.51
C ASP A 410 -13.46 -9.96 -16.91
N ARG A 411 -13.82 -10.72 -17.93
CA ARG A 411 -13.71 -10.30 -19.34
C ARG A 411 -14.91 -9.46 -19.77
N GLY A 412 -14.65 -8.48 -20.64
CA GLY A 412 -15.67 -7.62 -21.23
C GLY A 412 -15.94 -6.36 -20.41
N VAL A 413 -14.90 -5.86 -19.76
CA VAL A 413 -14.88 -4.55 -19.10
C VAL A 413 -14.39 -3.49 -20.09
N VAL A 414 -14.93 -2.28 -19.98
CA VAL A 414 -14.65 -1.19 -20.92
C VAL A 414 -13.59 -0.25 -20.33
N PRO A 415 -12.54 0.11 -21.09
CA PRO A 415 -11.58 1.12 -20.67
C PRO A 415 -12.25 2.45 -20.33
N ASN A 416 -11.74 3.12 -19.30
CA ASN A 416 -12.20 4.36 -18.69
C ASN A 416 -13.62 4.30 -18.08
N GLU A 417 -14.25 3.12 -17.99
CA GLU A 417 -15.48 2.94 -17.22
C GLU A 417 -15.19 2.49 -15.78
N ARG A 418 -16.09 2.88 -14.88
CA ARG A 418 -16.01 2.58 -13.45
C ARG A 418 -16.78 1.31 -13.12
N TYR A 419 -16.16 0.39 -12.39
CA TYR A 419 -16.76 -0.88 -11.96
C TYR A 419 -16.57 -1.08 -10.46
N PHE A 420 -17.52 -1.78 -9.85
CA PHE A 420 -17.50 -2.20 -8.46
C PHE A 420 -17.61 -3.71 -8.35
N TYR A 421 -16.69 -4.34 -7.63
CA TYR A 421 -16.69 -5.77 -7.38
C TYR A 421 -16.94 -6.09 -5.91
N ARG A 422 -17.66 -7.17 -5.62
CA ARG A 422 -17.84 -7.69 -4.26
C ARG A 422 -17.92 -9.21 -4.29
N VAL A 423 -17.38 -9.86 -3.27
CA VAL A 423 -17.31 -11.33 -3.17
C VAL A 423 -17.95 -11.79 -1.87
N ARG A 424 -18.60 -12.94 -1.86
CA ARG A 424 -19.09 -13.61 -0.65
C ARG A 424 -18.78 -15.10 -0.66
N SER A 425 -18.54 -15.69 0.50
CA SER A 425 -18.36 -17.13 0.67
C SER A 425 -19.72 -17.82 0.81
N ILE A 426 -19.76 -19.09 0.41
CA ILE A 426 -20.92 -19.97 0.48
C ILE A 426 -20.48 -21.28 1.14
N VAL A 427 -21.22 -21.70 2.17
CA VAL A 427 -21.05 -22.98 2.88
C VAL A 427 -22.43 -23.64 3.05
N GLY A 428 -22.72 -24.67 2.27
CA GLY A 428 -24.08 -25.20 2.14
C GLY A 428 -25.05 -24.11 1.69
N ASP A 429 -26.16 -23.93 2.43
CA ASP A 429 -27.14 -22.87 2.14
C ASP A 429 -26.80 -21.50 2.74
N ARG A 430 -25.71 -21.41 3.52
CA ARG A 430 -25.30 -20.16 4.19
C ARG A 430 -24.41 -19.33 3.27
N LYS A 431 -24.69 -18.03 3.22
CA LYS A 431 -23.87 -17.04 2.51
C LYS A 431 -23.37 -16.01 3.52
N SER A 432 -22.09 -15.65 3.45
CA SER A 432 -21.60 -14.48 4.16
C SER A 432 -22.28 -13.20 3.64
N ALA A 433 -22.08 -12.09 4.36
CA ALA A 433 -22.22 -10.78 3.75
C ALA A 433 -21.30 -10.67 2.51
N TYR A 434 -21.59 -9.73 1.62
CA TYR A 434 -20.59 -9.36 0.60
C TYR A 434 -19.45 -8.60 1.25
N SER A 435 -18.25 -8.75 0.67
CA SER A 435 -17.13 -7.84 0.89
C SER A 435 -17.55 -6.40 0.63
N ASN A 436 -16.74 -5.46 1.12
CA ASN A 436 -16.80 -4.07 0.65
C ASN A 436 -16.74 -4.03 -0.89
N PRO A 437 -17.53 -3.15 -1.53
CA PRO A 437 -17.44 -2.93 -2.97
C PRO A 437 -16.10 -2.30 -3.30
N TYR A 438 -15.32 -2.96 -4.16
CA TYR A 438 -14.06 -2.43 -4.66
C TYR A 438 -14.31 -1.63 -5.93
N GLU A 439 -14.01 -0.34 -5.91
CA GLU A 439 -14.12 0.58 -7.05
C GLU A 439 -12.87 0.55 -7.95
N THR A 440 -13.05 0.61 -9.26
CA THR A 440 -11.94 0.72 -10.20
C THR A 440 -12.32 1.45 -11.48
N VAL A 441 -11.34 2.07 -12.14
CA VAL A 441 -11.42 2.58 -13.51
C VAL A 441 -10.28 1.96 -14.32
N ILE A 442 -10.61 1.36 -15.46
CA ILE A 442 -9.61 0.69 -16.32
C ILE A 442 -8.90 1.75 -17.16
N PRO A 443 -7.57 1.92 -17.10
CA PRO A 443 -6.87 2.88 -17.94
C PRO A 443 -7.01 2.55 -19.43
N SER A 444 -7.03 3.56 -20.31
CA SER A 444 -7.06 3.34 -21.77
C SER A 444 -5.71 3.01 -22.42
N GLY A 445 -4.71 2.52 -21.67
CA GLY A 445 -3.31 2.52 -22.08
C GLY A 445 -2.66 1.15 -22.33
N SER A 446 -2.62 0.74 -23.60
CA SER A 446 -1.63 -0.13 -24.27
C SER A 446 -0.98 -1.29 -23.50
N SER A 447 -1.47 -2.51 -23.74
CA SER A 447 -0.60 -3.70 -23.73
C SER A 447 0.48 -3.51 -24.80
N VAL A 448 1.76 -3.48 -24.42
CA VAL A 448 2.86 -3.59 -25.39
C VAL A 448 2.90 -5.04 -25.85
N THR A 449 2.35 -5.30 -27.04
CA THR A 449 2.54 -6.58 -27.73
C THR A 449 3.93 -6.56 -28.32
N LEU A 450 4.85 -7.40 -27.82
CA LEU A 450 6.13 -7.60 -28.47
C LEU A 450 5.91 -8.47 -29.72
N ASP A 451 6.06 -7.87 -30.91
CA ASP A 451 6.14 -8.62 -32.15
C ASP A 451 7.46 -9.41 -32.19
N GLN A 452 7.41 -10.62 -32.72
CA GLN A 452 8.43 -11.67 -32.55
C GLN A 452 9.74 -11.46 -33.36
N GLU A 453 10.12 -10.23 -33.73
CA GLU A 453 11.22 -10.01 -34.69
C GLU A 453 12.36 -9.04 -34.33
N ASP A 454 12.53 -8.52 -33.11
CA ASP A 454 13.80 -7.85 -32.73
C ASP A 454 14.07 -7.89 -31.21
N THR A 455 14.81 -8.91 -30.76
CA THR A 455 14.90 -9.31 -29.34
C THR A 455 15.99 -8.65 -28.50
N GLU A 456 16.99 -7.96 -29.08
CA GLU A 456 18.11 -7.44 -28.26
C GLU A 456 17.92 -5.99 -27.78
N ARG A 457 17.19 -5.14 -28.51
CA ARG A 457 17.04 -3.72 -28.18
C ARG A 457 15.84 -3.44 -27.28
N ASP A 458 14.72 -4.09 -27.53
CA ASP A 458 13.48 -3.93 -26.75
C ASP A 458 13.54 -4.65 -25.40
N PHE A 459 14.41 -5.64 -25.24
CA PHE A 459 14.54 -6.40 -24.00
C PHE A 459 15.23 -5.60 -22.88
N GLN A 460 16.34 -4.91 -23.19
CA GLN A 460 17.08 -4.09 -22.22
C GLN A 460 16.26 -2.91 -21.69
N GLU A 461 15.35 -2.36 -22.49
CA GLU A 461 14.48 -1.25 -22.07
C GLU A 461 13.27 -1.69 -21.21
N ASN A 462 12.98 -3.00 -21.13
CA ASN A 462 11.77 -3.55 -20.52
C ASN A 462 12.00 -4.55 -19.37
N GLN A 463 13.23 -4.69 -18.86
CA GLN A 463 13.49 -5.49 -17.66
C GLN A 463 12.67 -4.99 -16.46
N ASN A 464 12.17 -5.93 -15.64
CA ASN A 464 11.32 -5.70 -14.47
C ASN A 464 9.96 -5.03 -14.80
N LYS A 465 9.55 -5.02 -16.07
CA LYS A 465 8.20 -4.60 -16.47
C LYS A 465 7.27 -5.81 -16.59
N GLN A 466 5.99 -5.57 -16.31
CA GLN A 466 4.92 -6.50 -16.64
C GLN A 466 4.73 -6.53 -18.15
N ILE A 467 4.77 -7.71 -18.74
CA ILE A 467 4.55 -7.93 -20.18
C ILE A 467 3.48 -8.99 -20.41
N THR A 468 2.86 -8.96 -21.59
CA THR A 468 1.98 -10.02 -22.10
C THR A 468 2.39 -10.35 -23.53
N THR A 469 2.71 -11.61 -23.81
CA THR A 469 3.12 -12.06 -25.15
C THR A 469 2.72 -13.50 -25.43
N GLN A 470 2.82 -13.95 -26.68
CA GLN A 470 2.53 -15.33 -27.07
C GLN A 470 3.81 -16.11 -27.31
N ILE A 471 3.86 -17.34 -26.78
CA ILE A 471 4.92 -18.30 -27.06
C ILE A 471 4.32 -19.62 -27.56
N LEU A 472 5.04 -20.30 -28.46
CA LEU A 472 4.79 -21.71 -28.77
C LEU A 472 5.58 -22.55 -27.77
N VAL A 473 4.94 -23.41 -26.98
CA VAL A 473 5.66 -24.20 -25.98
C VAL A 473 6.30 -25.42 -26.64
N ASP A 474 7.58 -25.32 -26.99
CA ASP A 474 8.32 -26.43 -27.61
C ASP A 474 8.70 -27.50 -26.59
N ASN A 475 9.04 -27.07 -25.36
CA ASN A 475 9.41 -27.99 -24.30
C ASN A 475 8.92 -27.55 -22.93
N VAL A 476 8.66 -28.54 -22.07
CA VAL A 476 8.32 -28.35 -20.66
C VAL A 476 9.42 -29.01 -19.84
N TYR A 477 10.10 -28.24 -19.00
CA TYR A 477 11.23 -28.70 -18.20
C TYR A 477 10.98 -28.44 -16.72
N VAL A 478 11.40 -29.38 -15.85
CA VAL A 478 11.39 -29.20 -14.40
C VAL A 478 12.82 -29.33 -13.88
N SER A 479 13.30 -28.29 -13.22
CA SER A 479 14.64 -28.24 -12.62
C SER A 479 14.74 -29.11 -11.37
N SER A 480 15.98 -29.40 -10.93
CA SER A 480 16.25 -30.15 -9.69
C SER A 480 15.66 -29.49 -8.44
N ASN A 481 15.46 -28.17 -8.47
CA ASN A 481 14.92 -27.40 -7.36
C ASN A 481 13.39 -27.25 -7.44
N GLY A 482 12.74 -27.97 -8.35
CA GLY A 482 11.28 -28.03 -8.48
C GLY A 482 10.65 -26.91 -9.32
N ASN A 483 11.43 -25.97 -9.87
CA ASN A 483 10.89 -24.96 -10.78
C ASN A 483 10.55 -25.55 -12.15
N LEU A 484 9.48 -25.05 -12.78
CA LEU A 484 9.00 -25.47 -14.09
C LEU A 484 9.22 -24.37 -15.13
N PHE A 485 9.56 -24.76 -16.35
CA PHE A 485 9.79 -23.86 -17.48
C PHE A 485 8.98 -24.32 -18.69
N LEU A 486 8.28 -23.40 -19.34
CA LEU A 486 7.63 -23.57 -20.64
C LEU A 486 8.46 -22.81 -21.69
N ASN A 487 9.29 -23.52 -22.44
CA ASN A 487 10.30 -22.90 -23.31
C ASN A 487 9.76 -22.72 -24.73
N SER A 488 10.08 -21.59 -25.36
CA SER A 488 9.73 -21.33 -26.76
C SER A 488 10.70 -21.90 -27.80
N GLY A 489 11.70 -22.67 -27.36
CA GLY A 489 12.72 -23.28 -28.22
C GLY A 489 13.69 -24.18 -27.44
N GLU A 490 14.71 -24.69 -28.13
CA GLU A 490 15.71 -25.60 -27.56
C GLU A 490 16.86 -24.88 -26.83
N ASP A 491 17.13 -23.60 -27.15
CA ASP A 491 18.19 -22.81 -26.51
C ASP A 491 17.61 -21.83 -25.50
N PHE A 492 17.45 -22.32 -24.27
CA PHE A 492 16.90 -21.54 -23.14
C PHE A 492 17.70 -20.26 -22.81
N LYS A 493 18.92 -20.08 -23.34
CA LYS A 493 19.71 -18.87 -23.12
C LYS A 493 19.30 -17.71 -24.01
N SER A 494 18.73 -18.00 -25.18
CA SER A 494 18.25 -16.99 -26.14
C SER A 494 16.74 -16.99 -26.29
N ASP A 495 16.10 -18.14 -26.05
CA ASP A 495 14.67 -18.33 -26.27
C ASP A 495 13.86 -17.92 -25.03
N LEU A 496 12.73 -17.26 -25.27
CA LEU A 496 11.84 -16.80 -24.21
C LEU A 496 11.19 -17.98 -23.49
N SER A 497 11.24 -17.96 -22.17
CA SER A 497 10.67 -19.01 -21.33
C SER A 497 9.60 -18.45 -20.39
N ALA A 498 8.48 -19.16 -20.21
CA ALA A 498 7.60 -18.90 -19.07
C ALA A 498 8.14 -19.68 -17.87
N PHE A 499 8.64 -18.97 -16.87
CA PHE A 499 9.24 -19.53 -15.66
C PHE A 499 8.19 -19.60 -14.54
N ILE A 500 7.94 -20.79 -14.03
CA ILE A 500 7.03 -21.05 -12.91
C ILE A 500 7.87 -21.54 -11.72
N PRO A 501 8.06 -20.71 -10.67
CA PRO A 501 8.73 -21.12 -9.44
C PRO A 501 8.06 -22.37 -8.82
N GLY A 502 8.84 -23.29 -8.25
CA GLY A 502 8.31 -24.59 -7.79
C GLY A 502 7.24 -24.48 -6.69
N CYS A 503 7.44 -23.54 -5.79
CA CYS A 503 6.48 -23.05 -4.80
C CYS A 503 5.15 -22.51 -5.37
N ALA A 504 5.11 -22.06 -6.62
CA ALA A 504 3.89 -21.58 -7.28
C ALA A 504 3.08 -22.74 -7.86
N LEU A 505 3.69 -23.90 -8.08
CA LEU A 505 3.06 -25.05 -8.74
C LEU A 505 1.81 -25.54 -8.01
N GLU A 506 1.76 -25.45 -6.67
CA GLU A 506 0.56 -25.82 -5.91
C GLU A 506 -0.67 -25.00 -6.33
N ARG A 507 -0.50 -23.75 -6.77
CA ARG A 507 -1.60 -22.89 -7.24
C ARG A 507 -2.17 -23.36 -8.57
N PHE A 508 -1.40 -24.10 -9.35
CA PHE A 508 -1.85 -24.68 -10.63
C PHE A 508 -2.65 -25.95 -10.42
N ASN A 509 -2.52 -26.61 -9.27
CA ASN A 509 -3.33 -27.78 -8.93
C ASN A 509 -4.82 -27.37 -8.82
N GLY A 510 -5.68 -28.09 -9.53
CA GLY A 510 -7.13 -27.83 -9.51
C GLY A 510 -7.59 -26.66 -10.41
N SER A 511 -6.67 -25.88 -10.99
CA SER A 511 -7.00 -24.78 -11.93
C SER A 511 -7.61 -25.26 -13.25
N GLY A 512 -7.51 -26.56 -13.55
CA GLY A 512 -7.86 -27.13 -14.85
C GLY A 512 -6.80 -26.91 -15.94
N LEU A 513 -5.72 -26.20 -15.65
CA LEU A 513 -4.58 -26.02 -16.53
C LEU A 513 -3.52 -27.11 -16.25
N ASP A 514 -3.41 -28.08 -17.15
CA ASP A 514 -2.32 -29.06 -17.12
C ASP A 514 -1.09 -28.46 -17.83
N LEU A 515 -0.11 -28.02 -17.03
CA LEU A 515 1.11 -27.38 -17.49
C LEU A 515 1.96 -28.30 -18.41
N PHE A 516 1.95 -29.61 -18.17
CA PHE A 516 2.69 -30.56 -19.01
C PHE A 516 1.99 -30.79 -20.36
N ALA A 517 0.66 -30.68 -20.39
CA ALA A 517 -0.12 -30.75 -21.62
C ALA A 517 -0.06 -29.48 -22.48
N LEU A 518 0.71 -28.46 -22.07
CA LEU A 518 0.95 -27.27 -22.87
C LEU A 518 2.00 -27.47 -23.96
N LYS A 519 2.81 -28.53 -23.90
CA LYS A 519 3.78 -28.85 -24.96
C LYS A 519 3.09 -28.94 -26.33
N GLY A 520 3.62 -28.22 -27.30
CA GLY A 520 3.12 -28.11 -28.67
C GLY A 520 1.94 -27.14 -28.84
N LYS A 521 1.53 -26.42 -27.79
CA LYS A 521 0.43 -25.44 -27.86
C LYS A 521 0.98 -24.02 -27.91
N ARG A 522 0.28 -23.14 -28.62
CA ARG A 522 0.47 -21.71 -28.46
C ARG A 522 -0.23 -21.23 -27.20
N ILE A 523 0.51 -20.55 -26.35
CA ILE A 523 0.00 -19.93 -25.14
C ILE A 523 0.31 -18.44 -25.16
N GLU A 524 -0.56 -17.67 -24.53
CA GLU A 524 -0.33 -16.28 -24.15
C GLU A 524 0.09 -16.30 -22.68
N VAL A 525 1.19 -15.62 -22.39
CA VAL A 525 1.84 -15.57 -21.07
C VAL A 525 1.96 -14.12 -20.65
N SER A 526 1.57 -13.85 -19.41
CA SER A 526 1.64 -12.54 -18.78
C SER A 526 2.47 -12.59 -17.49
N GLY A 527 3.39 -11.66 -17.28
CA GLY A 527 4.19 -11.61 -16.05
C GLY A 527 5.36 -10.66 -16.14
N GLU A 528 6.22 -10.68 -15.11
CA GLU A 528 7.41 -9.85 -15.08
C GLU A 528 8.51 -10.43 -15.97
N LEU A 529 9.07 -9.60 -16.86
CA LEU A 529 10.20 -9.97 -17.70
C LEU A 529 11.53 -9.80 -16.95
N GLN A 530 12.32 -10.86 -16.87
CA GLN A 530 13.63 -10.88 -16.20
C GLN A 530 14.71 -11.53 -17.06
N GLU A 531 15.98 -11.22 -16.75
CA GLU A 531 17.16 -11.83 -17.35
C GLU A 531 17.98 -12.52 -16.26
N TYR A 532 17.96 -13.85 -16.23
CA TYR A 532 18.71 -14.64 -15.24
C TYR A 532 19.64 -15.67 -15.90
N ASN A 533 19.09 -16.53 -16.75
CA ASN A 533 19.85 -17.52 -17.55
C ASN A 533 19.37 -17.57 -19.02
N GLY A 534 18.86 -16.43 -19.48
CA GLY A 534 18.06 -16.25 -20.68
C GLY A 534 16.84 -15.36 -20.36
N PRO A 535 16.09 -14.92 -21.37
CA PRO A 535 14.89 -14.12 -21.17
C PRO A 535 13.76 -14.98 -20.60
N GLU A 536 13.22 -14.61 -19.44
CA GLU A 536 12.12 -15.35 -18.81
C GLU A 536 11.00 -14.44 -18.31
N ILE A 537 9.75 -14.93 -18.39
CA ILE A 537 8.56 -14.32 -17.81
C ILE A 537 8.21 -15.06 -16.53
N VAL A 538 8.24 -14.38 -15.40
CA VAL A 538 7.90 -14.97 -14.10
C VAL A 538 6.38 -15.14 -14.00
N VAL A 539 5.96 -16.39 -13.85
CA VAL A 539 4.57 -16.81 -13.77
C VAL A 539 4.32 -17.47 -12.41
N THR A 540 3.59 -16.79 -11.55
CA THR A 540 3.28 -17.26 -10.18
C THR A 540 1.85 -17.75 -10.05
N SER A 541 1.00 -17.57 -11.06
CA SER A 541 -0.45 -17.83 -10.98
C SER A 541 -1.05 -18.40 -12.27
N PRO A 542 -2.09 -19.25 -12.22
CA PRO A 542 -2.65 -19.88 -13.42
C PRO A 542 -3.25 -18.93 -14.46
N TRP A 543 -3.78 -17.78 -14.04
CA TRP A 543 -4.38 -16.80 -14.95
C TRP A 543 -3.36 -16.14 -15.88
N GLN A 544 -2.09 -16.18 -15.52
CA GLN A 544 -0.99 -15.65 -16.33
C GLN A 544 -0.72 -16.50 -17.57
N ILE A 545 -1.35 -17.67 -17.71
CA ILE A 545 -1.23 -18.53 -18.89
C ILE A 545 -2.61 -18.74 -19.50
N ARG A 546 -2.72 -18.45 -20.80
CA ARG A 546 -3.92 -18.74 -21.60
C ARG A 546 -3.54 -19.55 -22.82
N VAL A 547 -4.18 -20.69 -23.02
CA VAL A 547 -4.07 -21.43 -24.29
C VAL A 547 -4.78 -20.64 -25.40
N VAL A 548 -4.06 -20.35 -26.48
CA VAL A 548 -4.57 -19.55 -27.61
C VAL A 548 -5.20 -20.45 -28.67
N ASP A 549 -4.76 -21.71 -28.78
CA ASP A 549 -5.21 -22.66 -29.79
C ASP A 549 -6.38 -23.53 -29.31
N ASN A 550 -7.50 -23.48 -30.05
CA ASN A 550 -8.63 -24.41 -29.98
C ASN A 550 -8.66 -25.35 -31.21
N SER A 551 -7.51 -25.88 -31.64
CA SER A 551 -7.45 -26.86 -32.74
C SER A 551 -6.49 -28.00 -32.43
N LEU A 552 -7.07 -29.20 -32.23
CA LEU A 552 -7.15 -30.18 -33.30
C LEU A 552 -8.57 -30.73 -33.39
#